data_AF-A0A1D8P7T5-F1
#
_entry.id   AF-A0A1D8P7T5-F1
#
_cell.length_a   1.000
_cell.length_b   1.000
_cell.length_c   1.000
_cell.angle_alpha   90.00
_cell.angle_beta   90.00
_cell.angle_gamma   90.00
#
_symmetry.space_group_name_H-M   'P 1'
#
loop_
_entity.id
_entity.type
_entity.pdbx_description
1 polymer ?
#
loop_
_entity_poly.entity_id
_entity_poly.type
_entity_poly.pdbx_seq_one_letter_code
_entity_poly.pdbx_strand_id
1 'polypeptide(L)'
;MANGRIEFKIGNLEFVGEGEQNWVTEQLDKMLERIPELVNESKKSTTKQTSTPIIVSNQTNPTTDLFSAPQPERAIPENLSTFLRKKDAIDKQRRKFLGTAVWLQLNGQQMIKTKNVTDALRSARQVKITNPSHQLNQNISQGFCQKEGNGFYVTPQGVEDIM
;
A
#
# COMPACT_ATOMS: atom_id res chain seq x y z
N MET A 1 -0.06 -28.72 -18.11
CA MET A 1 0.32 -27.47 -18.79
C MET A 1 1.58 -26.94 -18.11
N ALA A 2 2.61 -26.58 -18.88
CA ALA A 2 3.85 -26.02 -18.34
C ALA A 2 3.68 -24.51 -18.09
N ASN A 3 3.81 -24.06 -16.84
CA ASN A 3 3.77 -22.65 -16.50
C ASN A 3 5.18 -22.08 -16.63
N GLY A 4 5.34 -21.07 -17.49
CA GLY A 4 6.60 -20.36 -17.66
C GLY A 4 6.69 -19.21 -16.68
N ARG A 5 7.80 -19.13 -15.94
CA ARG A 5 8.16 -17.97 -15.12
C ARG A 5 9.15 -17.13 -15.92
N ILE A 6 8.84 -15.86 -16.15
CA ILE A 6 9.75 -14.91 -16.80
C ILE A 6 10.14 -13.86 -15.77
N GLU A 7 11.44 -13.72 -15.60
CA GLU A 7 12.06 -12.68 -14.80
C GLU A 7 13.00 -11.90 -15.72
N PHE A 8 12.83 -10.59 -15.79
CA PHE A 8 13.80 -9.75 -16.46
C PHE A 8 14.02 -8.45 -15.72
N LYS A 9 15.25 -7.96 -15.83
CA LYS A 9 15.73 -6.76 -15.15
C LYS A 9 16.38 -5.84 -16.17
N ILE A 10 15.77 -4.68 -16.40
CA ILE A 10 16.29 -3.65 -17.30
C ILE A 10 16.52 -2.39 -16.47
N GLY A 11 17.78 -2.10 -16.16
CA GLY A 11 18.15 -0.96 -15.32
C GLY A 11 17.52 -1.03 -13.92
N ASN A 12 16.61 -0.09 -13.63
CA ASN A 12 15.87 0.02 -12.37
C ASN A 12 14.47 -0.63 -12.42
N LEU A 13 14.07 -1.22 -13.56
CA LEU A 13 12.79 -1.92 -13.70
C LEU A 13 12.98 -3.42 -13.47
N GLU A 14 12.18 -3.97 -12.55
CA GLU A 14 12.07 -5.39 -12.27
C GLU A 14 10.67 -5.87 -12.65
N PHE A 15 10.60 -6.93 -13.46
CA PHE A 15 9.36 -7.61 -13.83
C PHE A 15 9.43 -9.09 -13.50
N VAL A 16 8.42 -9.58 -12.79
CA VAL A 16 8.23 -11.00 -12.49
C VAL A 16 6.83 -11.38 -12.92
N GLY A 17 6.73 -12.26 -13.93
CA GLY A 17 5.47 -12.79 -14.43
C GLY A 17 5.47 -14.32 -14.37
N GLU A 18 4.53 -14.90 -13.62
CA GLU A 18 4.26 -16.34 -13.59
C GLU A 18 2.90 -16.61 -14.23
N GLY A 19 2.86 -17.39 -15.31
CA GLY A 19 1.59 -17.67 -15.99
C GLY A 19 1.71 -18.50 -17.25
N GLU A 20 0.62 -18.54 -18.00
CA GLU A 20 0.59 -19.15 -19.33
C GLU A 20 1.51 -18.37 -20.28
N GLN A 21 2.33 -19.07 -21.05
CA GLN A 21 3.39 -18.48 -21.88
C GLN A 21 2.87 -17.37 -22.82
N ASN A 22 1.68 -17.56 -23.39
CA ASN A 22 1.04 -16.56 -24.26
C ASN A 22 0.72 -15.27 -23.47
N TRP A 23 0.18 -15.40 -22.26
CA TRP A 23 -0.18 -14.26 -21.41
C TRP A 23 1.05 -13.48 -20.92
N VAL A 24 2.10 -14.17 -20.48
CA VAL A 24 3.32 -13.50 -19.99
C VAL A 24 4.03 -12.75 -21.13
N THR A 25 3.97 -13.29 -22.34
CA THR A 25 4.54 -12.64 -23.54
C THR A 25 3.77 -11.36 -23.89
N GLU A 26 2.43 -11.37 -23.81
CA GLU A 26 1.62 -10.16 -24.02
C GLU A 26 1.89 -9.07 -22.97
N GLN A 27 2.13 -9.46 -21.70
CA GLN A 27 2.47 -8.49 -20.65
C GLN A 27 3.88 -7.93 -20.81
N LEU A 28 4.82 -8.74 -21.30
CA LEU A 28 6.17 -8.29 -21.66
C LEU A 28 6.14 -7.27 -22.82
N ASP A 29 5.37 -7.56 -23.87
CA ASP A 29 5.26 -6.69 -25.06
C ASP A 29 4.67 -5.31 -24.68
N LYS A 30 3.62 -5.32 -23.86
CA LYS A 30 3.04 -4.08 -23.28
C LYS A 30 4.00 -3.31 -22.38
N MET A 31 4.94 -4.01 -21.74
CA MET A 31 5.95 -3.36 -20.90
C MET A 31 7.03 -2.71 -21.76
N LEU A 32 7.49 -3.40 -22.81
CA LEU A 32 8.44 -2.88 -23.80
C LEU A 32 7.92 -1.62 -24.51
N GLU A 33 6.63 -1.59 -24.87
CA GLU A 33 5.99 -0.41 -25.47
C GLU A 33 5.96 0.82 -24.55
N ARG A 34 5.94 0.61 -23.22
CA ARG A 34 5.91 1.70 -22.22
C ARG A 34 7.27 2.18 -21.73
N ILE A 35 8.36 1.49 -22.08
CA ILE A 35 9.74 1.90 -21.74
C ILE A 35 10.08 3.32 -22.23
N PRO A 36 9.75 3.76 -23.47
CA PRO A 36 10.10 5.12 -23.90
C PRO A 36 9.39 6.23 -23.11
N GLU A 37 8.22 5.96 -22.53
CA GLU A 37 7.50 6.95 -21.69
C GLU A 37 8.17 7.12 -20.31
N LEU A 38 8.64 6.02 -19.70
CA LEU A 38 9.32 6.04 -18.39
C LEU A 38 10.69 6.75 -18.43
N VAL A 39 11.38 6.74 -19.59
CA VAL A 39 12.66 7.43 -19.78
C VAL A 39 12.47 8.95 -19.88
N ASN A 40 11.32 9.43 -20.40
CA ASN A 40 11.03 10.86 -20.48
C ASN A 40 10.54 11.46 -19.17
N GLU A 41 9.87 10.69 -18.31
CA GLU A 41 9.40 11.17 -17.00
C GLU A 41 10.56 11.35 -15.99
N SER A 42 11.70 10.70 -16.25
CA SER A 42 12.90 10.75 -15.39
C SER A 42 13.73 12.04 -15.49
N LYS A 43 13.40 12.99 -16.39
CA LYS A 43 14.20 14.24 -16.59
C LYS A 43 13.75 15.45 -15.77
N LYS A 44 12.66 15.39 -14.99
CA LYS A 44 12.15 16.59 -14.28
C LYS A 44 12.53 16.74 -12.80
N SER A 45 13.41 15.92 -12.24
CA SER A 45 13.87 16.15 -10.85
C SER A 45 15.33 15.76 -10.64
N THR A 46 16.22 16.71 -10.95
CA THR A 46 17.59 16.76 -10.41
C THR A 46 17.50 17.65 -9.16
N THR A 47 18.03 17.28 -7.99
CA THR A 47 19.42 17.60 -7.62
C THR A 47 19.85 16.90 -6.31
N LYS A 48 20.83 15.97 -6.44
CA LYS A 48 22.05 15.71 -5.60
C LYS A 48 21.94 15.38 -4.10
N GLN A 49 22.81 14.59 -3.44
CA GLN A 49 23.77 13.51 -3.75
C GLN A 49 24.52 13.21 -2.41
N THR A 50 24.74 11.92 -2.07
CA THR A 50 25.87 11.36 -1.28
C THR A 50 26.13 11.84 0.17
N SER A 51 26.55 11.07 1.18
CA SER A 51 27.25 9.77 1.29
C SER A 51 27.22 9.30 2.77
N THR A 52 27.25 7.98 2.96
CA THR A 52 27.50 7.12 4.15
C THR A 52 28.71 7.52 5.04
N PRO A 53 29.00 6.90 6.24
CA PRO A 53 28.31 5.79 6.96
C PRO A 53 28.29 5.86 8.53
N ILE A 54 27.78 4.75 9.14
CA ILE A 54 28.15 4.05 10.41
C ILE A 54 27.49 4.36 11.81
N ILE A 55 27.06 3.23 12.45
CA ILE A 55 27.01 2.83 13.90
C ILE A 55 25.74 3.06 14.76
N VAL A 56 25.06 1.92 15.03
CA VAL A 56 24.52 1.37 16.31
C VAL A 56 24.11 2.34 17.45
N SER A 57 22.85 2.26 17.92
CA SER A 57 22.45 1.95 19.31
C SER A 57 21.04 2.46 19.71
N ASN A 58 20.25 1.56 20.30
CA ASN A 58 19.28 1.67 21.39
C ASN A 58 18.40 2.93 21.66
N GLN A 59 17.09 2.64 21.72
CA GLN A 59 16.09 2.99 22.75
C GLN A 59 15.67 4.46 23.02
N THR A 60 14.38 4.56 23.40
CA THR A 60 13.65 5.61 24.15
C THR A 60 13.12 6.86 23.43
N ASN A 61 11.78 6.96 23.37
CA ASN A 61 10.98 8.18 23.14
C ASN A 61 11.24 9.23 24.26
N PRO A 62 10.65 10.45 24.26
CA PRO A 62 10.13 11.33 23.19
C PRO A 62 10.75 12.76 23.27
N THR A 63 10.70 13.60 22.22
CA THR A 63 10.50 15.08 22.28
C THR A 63 10.66 15.72 20.89
N THR A 64 9.78 16.67 20.64
CA THR A 64 9.76 17.74 19.63
C THR A 64 11.13 18.30 19.25
N ASP A 65 11.45 18.37 17.96
CA ASP A 65 12.18 19.45 17.26
C ASP A 65 12.35 18.98 15.80
N LEU A 66 11.71 19.65 14.83
CA LEU A 66 12.31 20.69 13.98
C LEU A 66 13.62 20.19 13.34
N PHE A 67 13.64 20.18 12.00
CA PHE A 67 14.74 19.76 11.09
C PHE A 67 14.75 18.28 10.65
N SER A 68 14.05 17.99 9.56
CA SER A 68 14.52 17.05 8.53
C SER A 68 13.93 17.41 7.16
N ALA A 69 14.83 17.61 6.19
CA ALA A 69 14.57 18.07 4.83
C ALA A 69 13.90 16.97 3.96
N PRO A 70 13.35 17.31 2.77
CA PRO A 70 12.31 16.53 2.11
C PRO A 70 12.92 15.35 1.32
N GLN A 71 12.56 14.12 1.72
CA GLN A 71 12.62 12.99 0.80
C GLN A 71 11.40 13.03 -0.13
N PRO A 72 11.47 12.47 -1.35
CA PRO A 72 10.27 12.27 -2.16
C PRO A 72 9.28 11.39 -1.37
N GLU A 73 8.25 12.04 -0.84
CA GLU A 73 7.21 11.48 0.02
C GLU A 73 6.48 10.33 -0.69
N ARG A 74 7.02 9.12 -0.62
CA ARG A 74 6.14 8.00 -0.27
C ARG A 74 5.96 8.11 1.23
N ALA A 75 5.01 8.95 1.62
CA ALA A 75 4.68 9.25 3.02
C ALA A 75 4.80 7.97 3.82
N ILE A 76 5.77 7.91 4.74
CA ILE A 76 5.87 6.82 5.71
C ILE A 76 4.47 6.75 6.29
N PRO A 77 3.74 5.65 6.09
CA PRO A 77 2.34 5.61 6.42
C PRO A 77 2.25 5.86 7.90
N GLU A 78 1.67 7.02 8.22
CA GLU A 78 1.43 7.50 9.57
C GLU A 78 0.96 6.30 10.40
N ASN A 79 1.47 6.13 11.63
CA ASN A 79 1.10 5.00 12.49
C ASN A 79 -0.42 4.79 12.39
N LEU A 80 -0.89 3.56 12.14
CA LEU A 80 -2.31 3.28 11.87
C LEU A 80 -3.23 3.96 12.90
N SER A 81 -2.82 4.00 14.17
CA SER A 81 -3.54 4.68 15.23
C SER A 81 -3.72 6.18 14.97
N THR A 82 -2.64 6.86 14.56
CA THR A 82 -2.64 8.29 14.22
C THR A 82 -3.45 8.54 12.95
N PHE A 83 -3.30 7.70 11.92
CA PHE A 83 -4.09 7.78 10.69
C PHE A 83 -5.60 7.68 10.98
N LEU A 84 -6.01 6.67 11.75
CA LEU A 84 -7.42 6.47 12.09
C LEU A 84 -7.98 7.60 12.97
N ARG A 85 -7.18 8.18 13.87
CA ARG A 85 -7.58 9.36 14.69
C ARG A 85 -7.74 10.61 13.84
N LYS A 86 -6.79 10.88 12.96
CA LYS A 86 -6.77 12.05 12.08
C LYS A 86 -7.96 12.05 11.11
N LYS A 87 -8.39 10.87 10.69
CA LYS A 87 -9.50 10.66 9.76
C LYS A 87 -10.83 10.31 10.43
N ASP A 88 -10.90 10.42 11.76
CA ASP A 88 -12.11 10.17 12.55
C ASP A 88 -12.79 8.81 12.23
N ALA A 89 -11.93 7.80 12.02
CA ALA A 89 -12.33 6.46 11.60
C ALA A 89 -12.39 5.48 12.79
N ILE A 90 -12.22 5.94 14.04
CA ILE A 90 -12.12 5.05 15.22
C ILE A 90 -13.47 4.73 15.84
N ASP A 91 -14.45 5.62 15.72
CA ASP A 91 -15.71 5.55 16.47
C ASP A 91 -16.65 4.48 15.95
N LYS A 92 -16.77 4.35 14.62
CA LYS A 92 -17.64 3.34 13.99
C LYS A 92 -16.82 2.13 13.56
N GLN A 93 -17.21 0.92 13.99
CA GLN A 93 -16.52 -0.33 13.62
C GLN A 93 -16.36 -0.48 12.10
N ARG A 94 -17.38 -0.10 11.33
CA ARG A 94 -17.36 -0.11 9.87
C ARG A 94 -16.29 0.82 9.28
N ARG A 95 -16.24 2.05 9.78
CA ARG A 95 -15.31 3.09 9.33
C ARG A 95 -13.88 2.76 9.76
N LYS A 96 -13.71 2.15 10.92
CA LYS A 96 -12.42 1.59 11.39
C LYS A 96 -11.90 0.51 10.47
N PHE A 97 -12.78 -0.40 10.05
CA PHE A 97 -12.43 -1.42 9.06
C PHE A 97 -11.98 -0.77 7.75
N LEU A 98 -12.78 0.19 7.24
CA LEU A 98 -12.50 0.88 5.98
C LEU A 98 -11.18 1.66 6.05
N GLY A 99 -10.99 2.49 7.08
CA GLY A 99 -9.77 3.27 7.27
C GLY A 99 -8.52 2.39 7.43
N THR A 100 -8.65 1.23 8.08
CA THR A 100 -7.54 0.27 8.16
C THR A 100 -7.25 -0.35 6.79
N ALA A 101 -8.27 -0.66 6.00
CA ALA A 101 -8.09 -1.16 4.66
C ALA A 101 -7.44 -0.11 3.74
N VAL A 102 -7.86 1.16 3.81
CA VAL A 102 -7.24 2.28 3.08
C VAL A 102 -5.77 2.39 3.46
N TRP A 103 -5.44 2.35 4.75
CA TRP A 103 -4.07 2.39 5.23
C TRP A 103 -3.24 1.22 4.69
N LEU A 104 -3.78 -0.01 4.68
CA LEU A 104 -3.10 -1.17 4.09
C LEU A 104 -2.86 -1.00 2.58
N GLN A 105 -3.78 -0.37 1.87
CA GLN A 105 -3.65 -0.08 0.44
C GLN A 105 -2.56 0.98 0.19
N LEU A 106 -2.51 2.02 1.02
CA LEU A 106 -1.44 3.04 0.98
C LEU A 106 -0.07 2.44 1.32
N ASN A 107 -0.02 1.39 2.14
CA ASN A 107 1.20 0.62 2.41
C ASN A 107 1.64 -0.28 1.25
N GLY A 108 0.96 -0.22 0.11
CA GLY A 108 1.28 -1.00 -1.09
C GLY A 108 0.58 -2.35 -1.18
N GLN A 109 -0.33 -2.67 -0.26
CA GLN A 109 -1.05 -3.94 -0.28
C GLN A 109 -2.31 -3.83 -1.17
N GLN A 110 -2.16 -4.19 -2.45
CA GLN A 110 -3.23 -4.11 -3.46
C GLN A 110 -4.43 -5.02 -3.14
N MET A 111 -4.16 -6.22 -2.59
CA MET A 111 -5.20 -7.17 -2.21
C MET A 111 -5.20 -7.41 -0.70
N ILE A 112 -6.29 -6.98 -0.06
CA ILE A 112 -6.44 -6.99 1.39
C ILE A 112 -7.36 -8.15 1.78
N LYS A 113 -7.00 -8.84 2.86
CA LYS A 113 -7.84 -9.86 3.50
C LYS A 113 -8.33 -9.35 4.84
N THR A 114 -9.47 -9.86 5.31
CA THR A 114 -10.01 -9.55 6.64
C THR A 114 -9.00 -9.84 7.74
N LYS A 115 -8.18 -10.89 7.59
CA LYS A 115 -7.08 -11.20 8.51
C LYS A 115 -6.05 -10.07 8.60
N ASN A 116 -5.66 -9.48 7.45
CA ASN A 116 -4.66 -8.42 7.39
C ASN A 116 -5.18 -7.17 8.12
N VAL A 117 -6.48 -6.87 7.98
CA VAL A 117 -7.13 -5.78 8.73
C VAL A 117 -7.11 -6.05 10.24
N THR A 118 -7.47 -7.27 10.67
CA THR A 118 -7.45 -7.61 12.10
C THR A 118 -6.05 -7.66 12.70
N ASP A 119 -5.05 -8.10 11.93
CA ASP A 119 -3.66 -8.17 12.34
C ASP A 119 -3.06 -6.76 12.43
N ALA A 120 -3.38 -5.88 11.49
CA ALA A 120 -2.99 -4.47 11.54
C ALA A 120 -3.59 -3.75 12.75
N LEU A 121 -4.88 -3.97 13.04
CA LEU A 121 -5.52 -3.42 14.24
C LEU A 121 -4.89 -3.94 15.53
N ARG A 122 -4.56 -5.23 15.58
CA ARG A 122 -3.87 -5.84 16.74
C ARG A 122 -2.47 -5.25 16.92
N SER A 123 -1.71 -5.12 15.84
CA SER A 123 -0.36 -4.54 15.84
C SER A 123 -0.38 -3.08 16.32
N ALA A 124 -1.38 -2.31 15.88
CA ALA A 124 -1.58 -0.92 16.29
C ALA A 124 -2.23 -0.76 17.68
N ARG A 125 -2.44 -1.86 18.43
CA ARG A 125 -3.11 -1.88 19.74
C ARG A 125 -4.48 -1.17 19.72
N GLN A 126 -5.17 -1.24 18.59
CA GLN A 126 -6.50 -0.66 18.41
C GLN A 126 -7.59 -1.60 18.92
N VAL A 127 -8.75 -1.03 19.25
CA VAL A 127 -9.93 -1.81 19.68
C VAL A 127 -10.32 -2.80 18.58
N LYS A 128 -10.37 -4.08 18.94
CA LYS A 128 -10.72 -5.18 18.05
C LYS A 128 -12.13 -4.97 17.46
N ILE A 129 -12.28 -5.26 16.17
CA ILE A 129 -13.59 -5.32 15.53
C ILE A 129 -14.29 -6.61 15.92
N THR A 130 -15.54 -6.52 16.40
CA THR A 130 -16.31 -7.69 16.84
C THR A 130 -16.57 -8.67 15.69
N ASN A 131 -17.02 -8.16 14.54
CA ASN A 131 -17.32 -8.99 13.36
C ASN A 131 -16.75 -8.37 12.07
N PRO A 132 -15.48 -8.64 11.74
CA PRO A 132 -14.80 -8.02 10.59
C PRO A 132 -15.41 -8.42 9.24
N SER A 133 -15.89 -9.65 9.09
CA SER A 133 -16.56 -10.10 7.87
C SER A 133 -17.87 -9.36 7.63
N HIS A 134 -18.64 -9.11 8.69
CA HIS A 134 -19.86 -8.31 8.59
C HIS A 134 -19.55 -6.86 8.21
N GLN A 135 -18.51 -6.25 8.78
CA GLN A 135 -18.09 -4.89 8.40
C GLN A 135 -17.63 -4.80 6.94
N LEU A 136 -16.91 -5.82 6.45
CA LEU A 136 -16.54 -5.91 5.04
C LEU A 136 -17.79 -5.95 4.16
N ASN A 137 -18.75 -6.83 4.45
CA ASN A 137 -19.97 -6.94 3.66
C ASN A 137 -20.77 -5.64 3.63
N GLN A 138 -20.86 -4.93 4.76
CA GLN A 138 -21.49 -3.61 4.78
C GLN A 138 -20.74 -2.59 3.90
N ASN A 139 -19.40 -2.57 3.96
CA ASN A 139 -18.61 -1.68 3.11
C ASN A 139 -18.71 -2.03 1.63
N ILE A 140 -18.88 -3.31 1.29
CA ILE A 140 -19.17 -3.76 -0.08
C ILE A 140 -20.56 -3.28 -0.51
N SER A 141 -21.57 -3.44 0.33
CA SER A 141 -22.93 -2.96 0.04
C SER A 141 -23.01 -1.43 -0.15
N GLN A 142 -22.11 -0.67 0.48
CA GLN A 142 -22.00 0.78 0.31
C GLN A 142 -21.13 1.20 -0.89
N GLY A 143 -20.49 0.24 -1.58
CA GLY A 143 -19.59 0.53 -2.71
C GLY A 143 -18.19 1.02 -2.32
N PHE A 144 -17.84 1.01 -1.02
CA PHE A 144 -16.52 1.41 -0.54
C PHE A 144 -15.46 0.32 -0.69
N CYS A 145 -15.87 -0.94 -0.72
CA CYS A 145 -14.97 -2.07 -0.93
C CYS A 145 -15.48 -2.95 -2.06
N GLN A 146 -14.57 -3.52 -2.84
CA GLN A 146 -14.90 -4.48 -3.88
C GLN A 146 -14.18 -5.79 -3.59
N LYS A 147 -14.93 -6.88 -3.62
CA LYS A 147 -14.36 -8.22 -3.45
C LYS A 147 -13.70 -8.67 -4.75
N GLU A 148 -12.47 -9.17 -4.64
CA GLU A 148 -11.70 -9.68 -5.77
C GLU A 148 -11.07 -11.01 -5.38
N GLY A 149 -11.55 -12.10 -5.99
CA GLY A 149 -11.11 -13.47 -5.67
C GLY A 149 -11.21 -13.80 -4.17
N ASN A 150 -10.04 -14.06 -3.56
CA ASN A 150 -9.90 -14.40 -2.14
C ASN A 150 -9.52 -13.19 -1.26
N GLY A 151 -9.67 -11.97 -1.78
CA GLY A 151 -9.42 -10.73 -1.07
C GLY A 151 -10.44 -9.67 -1.45
N PHE A 152 -10.13 -8.43 -1.08
CA PHE A 152 -10.86 -7.25 -1.47
C PHE A 152 -9.89 -6.07 -1.56
N TYR A 153 -10.29 -5.03 -2.26
CA TYR A 153 -9.60 -3.74 -2.29
C TYR A 153 -10.59 -2.63 -1.94
N VAL A 154 -10.06 -1.45 -1.59
CA VAL A 154 -10.87 -0.26 -1.35
C VAL A 154 -11.03 0.50 -2.65
N THR A 155 -12.27 0.81 -3.00
CA THR A 155 -12.59 1.61 -4.19
C THR A 155 -12.18 3.07 -3.98
N PRO A 156 -12.04 3.88 -5.04
CA PRO A 156 -11.78 5.31 -4.89
C PRO A 156 -12.78 6.00 -3.96
N GLN A 157 -14.06 5.62 -4.04
CA GLN A 157 -15.13 6.11 -3.17
C GLN A 157 -14.87 5.82 -1.68
N GLY A 158 -14.36 4.63 -1.37
CA GLY A 158 -14.01 4.24 0.00
C GLY A 158 -12.77 4.96 0.53
N VAL A 159 -11.84 5.33 -0.35
CA VAL A 159 -10.69 6.17 0.00
C VAL A 159 -11.14 7.60 0.28
N GLU A 160 -12.03 8.15 -0.56
CA GLU A 160 -12.63 9.48 -0.37
C GLU A 160 -13.47 9.59 0.92
N ASP A 161 -14.17 8.53 1.36
CA ASP A 161 -14.91 8.57 2.64
C ASP A 161 -13.99 8.74 3.86
N ILE A 162 -12.73 8.31 3.73
CA ILE A 162 -11.72 8.34 4.79
C ILE A 162 -10.77 9.54 4.65
N MET A 163 -10.51 10.04 3.44
CA MET A 163 -9.60 11.15 3.19
C MET A 163 -10.26 12.51 3.42
#